data_AF-A0A9X3YHD1-F1
#
_entry.id   AF-A0A9X3YHD1-F1
#
_cell.length_a   1.000
_cell.length_b   1.000
_cell.length_c   1.000
_cell.angle_alpha   90.00
_cell.angle_beta   90.00
_cell.angle_gamma   90.00
#
_symmetry.space_group_name_H-M   'P 1'
#
loop_
_entity.id
_entity.type
_entity.pdbx_description
1 polymer ?
#
loop_
_entity_poly.entity_id
_entity_poly.type
_entity_poly.pdbx_seq_one_letter_code
_entity_poly.pdbx_strand_id
1 'polypeptide(L)'
;MKASLLNKLDILQDRFEELTALLGDAEVISDQTRFRAYSREYAEVEPVIAAYRQLCKVQQDLEGAQALLKDSDPDMREMAEEEVA
;
A
#
# COMPACT_ATOMS: atom_id res chain seq x y z
N MET A 1 -2.04 -10.41 -11.17
CA MET A 1 -2.10 -11.06 -9.85
C MET A 1 -3.41 -11.84 -9.74
N LYS A 2 -3.51 -12.92 -8.93
CA LYS A 2 -4.80 -13.61 -8.73
C LYS A 2 -5.76 -12.66 -8.00
N ALA A 3 -6.99 -12.48 -8.51
CA ALA A 3 -8.00 -11.61 -7.90
C ALA A 3 -8.28 -11.96 -6.43
N SER A 4 -8.23 -13.25 -6.08
CA SER A 4 -8.40 -13.73 -4.71
C SER A 4 -7.28 -13.35 -3.75
N LEU A 5 -6.07 -13.03 -4.24
CA LEU A 5 -4.97 -12.53 -3.42
C LEU A 5 -5.12 -11.03 -3.18
N LEU A 6 -5.50 -10.27 -4.21
CA LEU A 6 -5.76 -8.83 -4.09
C LEU A 6 -6.84 -8.55 -3.05
N ASN A 7 -7.99 -9.24 -3.14
CA ASN A 7 -9.05 -9.10 -2.14
C ASN A 7 -8.59 -9.41 -0.71
N LYS A 8 -7.65 -10.36 -0.53
CA LYS A 8 -7.11 -10.66 0.79
C LYS A 8 -6.19 -9.55 1.31
N LEU A 9 -5.41 -8.94 0.43
CA LEU A 9 -4.55 -7.82 0.78
C LEU A 9 -5.36 -6.57 1.11
N ASP A 10 -6.48 -6.34 0.41
CA ASP A 10 -7.41 -5.25 0.72
C ASP A 10 -8.06 -5.43 2.09
N ILE A 11 -8.56 -6.65 2.40
CA ILE A 11 -9.09 -6.96 3.74
C ILE A 11 -8.01 -6.76 4.82
N LEU A 12 -6.76 -7.15 4.53
CA LEU A 12 -5.66 -6.98 5.46
C LEU A 12 -5.30 -5.50 5.66
N GLN A 13 -5.42 -4.69 4.61
CA GLN A 13 -5.21 -3.24 4.63
C GLN A 13 -6.27 -2.56 5.50
N ASP A 14 -7.55 -2.96 5.37
CA ASP A 14 -8.64 -2.47 6.22
C ASP A 14 -8.38 -2.82 7.69
N ARG A 15 -7.95 -4.06 7.96
CA ARG A 15 -7.62 -4.51 9.32
C ARG A 15 -6.44 -3.73 9.91
N PHE A 16 -5.43 -3.42 9.10
CA PHE A 16 -4.29 -2.61 9.53
C PHE A 16 -4.72 -1.18 9.93
N GLU A 17 -5.63 -0.58 9.19
CA GLU A 17 -6.19 0.75 9.52
C GLU A 17 -7.03 0.70 10.80
N GLU A 18 -7.84 -0.34 10.97
CA GLU A 18 -8.60 -0.58 12.20
C GLU A 18 -7.66 -0.71 13.42
N LEU A 19 -6.60 -1.52 13.31
CA LEU A 19 -5.61 -1.67 14.37
C LEU A 19 -4.91 -0.36 14.70
N THR A 20 -4.60 0.44 13.68
CA THR A 20 -4.01 1.78 13.86
C THR A 20 -4.95 2.68 14.66
N ALA A 21 -6.24 2.69 14.34
CA ALA A 21 -7.25 3.46 15.07
C ALA A 21 -7.40 2.95 16.52
N LEU A 22 -7.48 1.64 16.72
CA LEU A 22 -7.59 1.02 18.04
C LEU A 22 -6.38 1.31 18.93
N LEU A 23 -5.16 1.32 18.37
CA LEU A 23 -3.95 1.65 19.13
C LEU A 23 -3.85 3.14 19.51
N GLY A 24 -4.62 4.01 18.86
CA GLY A 24 -4.80 5.42 19.23
C GLY A 24 -5.95 5.67 20.21
N ASP A 25 -6.78 4.67 20.50
CA ASP A 25 -7.95 4.81 21.37
C ASP A 25 -7.54 4.77 22.86
N ALA A 26 -8.00 5.76 23.63
CA ALA A 26 -7.67 5.89 25.05
C ALA A 26 -8.20 4.71 25.90
N GLU A 27 -9.36 4.14 25.57
CA GLU A 27 -9.92 2.97 26.26
C GLU A 27 -9.02 1.75 26.03
N VAL A 28 -8.54 1.56 24.80
CA VAL A 28 -7.62 0.48 24.46
C VAL A 28 -6.25 0.66 25.10
N ILE A 29 -5.70 1.89 25.07
CA ILE A 29 -4.41 2.21 25.70
C ILE A 29 -4.46 1.94 27.21
N SER A 30 -5.60 2.21 27.85
CA SER A 30 -5.79 1.95 29.28
C SER A 30 -5.87 0.45 29.62
N ASP A 31 -6.24 -0.40 28.66
CA ASP A 31 -6.25 -1.86 28.77
C ASP A 31 -4.96 -2.46 28.19
N GLN A 32 -3.98 -2.70 29.06
CA GLN A 32 -2.69 -3.32 28.69
C GLN A 32 -2.82 -4.67 27.96
N THR A 33 -3.87 -5.44 28.22
CA THR A 33 -4.04 -6.76 27.57
C THR A 33 -4.45 -6.56 26.12
N ARG A 34 -5.46 -5.71 25.88
CA ARG A 34 -5.92 -5.37 24.52
C ARG A 34 -4.84 -4.64 23.73
N PHE A 35 -4.19 -3.64 24.34
CA PHE A 35 -3.13 -2.88 23.69
C PHE A 35 -1.98 -3.78 23.21
N ARG A 36 -1.52 -4.72 24.04
CA ARG A 36 -0.47 -5.67 23.65
C ARG A 36 -0.91 -6.62 22.54
N ALA A 37 -2.16 -7.08 22.57
CA ALA A 37 -2.69 -7.97 21.54
C ALA A 37 -2.74 -7.26 20.19
N TYR A 38 -3.33 -6.05 20.14
CA TYR A 38 -3.40 -5.27 18.90
C TYR A 38 -2.02 -4.81 18.42
N SER A 39 -1.09 -4.49 19.33
CA SER A 39 0.29 -4.12 18.94
C SER A 39 1.02 -5.28 18.27
N ARG A 40 0.82 -6.52 18.72
CA ARG A 40 1.40 -7.70 18.07
C ARG A 40 0.80 -7.94 16.70
N GLU A 41 -0.53 -7.87 16.61
CA GLU A 41 -1.24 -8.03 15.33
C GLU A 41 -0.80 -6.96 14.31
N TYR A 42 -0.70 -5.70 14.75
CA TYR A 42 -0.20 -4.60 13.93
C TYR A 42 1.20 -4.89 13.39
N ALA A 43 2.12 -5.31 14.26
CA ALA A 43 3.51 -5.62 13.87
C ALA A 43 3.63 -6.81 12.90
N GLU A 44 2.73 -7.79 13.00
CA GLU A 44 2.68 -8.93 12.07
C GLU A 44 2.16 -8.52 10.68
N VAL A 45 1.21 -7.59 10.64
CA VAL A 45 0.57 -7.14 9.40
C VAL A 45 1.36 -6.05 8.67
N GLU A 46 2.03 -5.16 9.41
CA GLU A 46 2.81 -4.03 8.89
C GLU A 46 3.74 -4.38 7.71
N PRO A 47 4.60 -5.41 7.76
CA PRO A 47 5.51 -5.71 6.65
C PRO A 47 4.79 -6.14 5.37
N VAL A 48 3.65 -6.83 5.50
CA VAL A 48 2.84 -7.26 4.36
C VAL A 48 2.19 -6.06 3.68
N ILE A 49 1.65 -5.14 4.48
CA ILE A 49 1.02 -3.92 3.98
C ILE A 49 2.05 -2.97 3.39
N ALA A 50 3.23 -2.84 3.99
CA ALA A 50 4.32 -2.04 3.42
C ALA A 50 4.71 -2.55 2.02
N ALA A 51 4.85 -3.86 1.86
CA ALA A 51 5.14 -4.46 0.55
C ALA A 51 3.99 -4.27 -0.45
N TYR A 52 2.74 -4.40 -0.02
CA TYR A 52 1.57 -4.19 -0.87
C TYR A 52 1.48 -2.74 -1.37
N ARG A 53 1.65 -1.75 -0.48
CA ARG A 53 1.64 -0.33 -0.83
C ARG A 53 2.77 0.01 -1.81
N GLN A 54 3.96 -0.54 -1.60
CA GLN A 54 5.08 -0.34 -2.53
C GLN A 54 4.78 -0.94 -3.91
N LEU A 55 4.15 -2.11 -3.96
CA LEU A 55 3.73 -2.72 -5.22
C LEU A 55 2.71 -1.83 -5.95
N CYS A 56 1.69 -1.34 -5.25
CA CYS A 56 0.68 -0.44 -5.82
C CYS A 56 1.32 0.83 -6.39
N LYS A 57 2.27 1.43 -5.64
CA LYS A 57 3.00 2.60 -6.11
C LYS A 57 3.77 2.33 -7.40
N VAL A 58 4.57 1.27 -7.44
CA VAL A 58 5.34 0.90 -8.64
C VAL A 58 4.43 0.61 -9.83
N GLN A 59 3.26 0.02 -9.61
CA GLN A 59 2.27 -0.17 -10.68
C GLN A 59 1.71 1.15 -11.21
N GLN A 60 1.37 2.09 -10.32
CA GLN A 60 0.92 3.42 -10.73
C GLN A 60 2.01 4.20 -11.48
N ASP A 61 3.25 4.15 -11.00
CA ASP A 61 4.39 4.78 -11.65
C ASP A 61 4.60 4.20 -13.07
N LEU A 62 4.51 2.87 -13.21
CA LEU A 62 4.61 2.18 -14.50
C LEU A 62 3.45 2.56 -15.45
N GLU A 63 2.22 2.59 -14.96
CA GLU A 63 1.05 2.99 -15.75
C GLU A 63 1.17 4.45 -16.22
N GLY A 64 1.65 5.35 -15.35
CA GLY A 64 1.94 6.73 -15.69
C GLY A 64 3.00 6.86 -16.78
N ALA A 65 4.14 6.17 -16.63
CA ALA A 65 5.21 6.15 -17.64
C ALA A 65 4.72 5.59 -18.98
N GLN A 66 3.91 4.52 -18.95
CA GLN A 66 3.30 3.96 -20.17
C GLN A 66 2.29 4.89 -20.82
N ALA A 67 1.57 5.71 -20.05
CA ALA A 67 0.67 6.72 -20.59
C ALA A 67 1.44 7.84 -21.30
N LEU A 68 2.56 8.29 -20.72
CA LEU A 68 3.46 9.28 -21.34
C LEU A 68 4.05 8.76 -22.66
N LEU A 69 4.47 7.50 -22.72
CA LEU A 69 4.95 6.86 -23.96
C LEU A 69 3.88 6.75 -25.06
N LYS A 70 2.60 6.78 -24.69
CA LYS A 70 1.47 6.75 -25.62
C LYS A 70 0.95 8.14 -25.94
N ASP A 71 1.56 9.19 -25.41
CA ASP A 71 1.18 10.55 -25.70
C ASP A 71 1.47 10.88 -27.17
N SER A 72 0.53 11.59 -27.79
CA SER A 72 0.60 11.99 -29.19
C SER A 72 1.70 13.01 -29.47
N ASP A 73 2.16 13.75 -28.45
CA ASP A 73 3.24 14.73 -28.58
C ASP A 73 4.61 14.03 -28.69
N PRO A 74 5.36 14.17 -29.82
CA PRO A 74 6.65 13.54 -30.04
C PRO A 74 7.72 13.95 -29.00
N ASP A 75 7.70 15.21 -28.55
CA ASP A 75 8.70 15.73 -27.61
C ASP A 75 8.52 15.12 -26.21
N MET A 76 7.27 14.83 -25.81
CA MET A 76 6.94 14.13 -24.56
C MET A 76 7.33 12.65 -24.59
N ARG A 77 7.26 12.00 -25.76
CA ARG A 77 7.72 10.61 -25.94
C ARG A 77 9.23 10.48 -25.79
N GLU A 78 10.00 11.42 -26.34
CA GLU A 78 11.47 11.42 -26.27
C GLU A 78 11.95 11.60 -24.82
N MET A 79 11.33 12.51 -24.04
CA MET A 79 11.62 12.65 -22.60
C MET A 79 11.28 11.39 -21.79
N ALA A 80 10.18 10.70 -22.10
CA ALA A 80 9.79 9.49 -21.38
C ALA A 80 10.72 8.30 -21.68
N GLU A 81 11.29 8.22 -22.89
CA GLU A 81 12.31 7.21 -23.22
C GLU A 81 13.62 7.42 -22.44
N GLU A 82 14.01 8.67 -22.18
CA GLU A 82 15.20 8.99 -21.37
C GLU A 82 15.01 8.67 -19.87
N GLU A 83 13.80 8.83 -19.32
CA GLU A 83 13.49 8.53 -17.91
C GLU A 83 13.40 7.01 -17.61
N VAL A 84 13.18 6.18 -18.64
CA VAL A 84 13.04 4.72 -18.52
C VAL A 84 14.37 3.98 -18.72
N ALA A 85 15.41 4.64 -19.24
CA ALA A 85 16.74 4.09 -19.50
C ALA A 85 17.68 4.11 -18.27
#